data_AF-A0A9C8T2S2-F1
#
_entry.id   AF-A0A9C8T2S2-F1
#
_cell.length_a   1.000
_cell.length_b   1.000
_cell.length_c   1.000
_cell.angle_alpha   90.00
_cell.angle_beta   90.00
_cell.angle_gamma   90.00
#
_symmetry.space_group_name_H-M   'P 1'
#
loop_
_entity.id
_entity.type
_entity.pdbx_description
1 polymer ?
#
loop_
_entity_poly.entity_id
_entity_poly.type
_entity_poly.pdbx_seq_one_letter_code
_entity_poly.pdbx_strand_id
1 'polypeptide(L)'
;MHPETRPDLQKILGSNNILLIIPHGHRQEAGPTPTHMADLGRALAKGLHCYGVINRKYKKAILDLADTRAIGKRRKVADEFLGTIRKFRDEIAGNDLLPLVLILQTGTVGDLPANTLVFGYGQGERGNPDRPHRPTLSPSLLSRIRMAVEDQGMQTMVADPASSLCGHEGNSLNQLFRNKNELPHFHDPTVRSLLITLASDLVADRKKAEHTASGLLRALQPFAGSMSLVRRVELDNIDTVTSQDTRFIFRVQEEEQYADMLREAYLKELASSIADNGLLHPLVLLQKNDGRYKILCGFRRFQALRRLGWRWVEAKVYHENDFTTEDLFNISLAENTRRRNLNPVEIGNFLESAAREMALNNQELAERFGASLGIGRPGQKVSQSTVHKYRKVNMIRERGESAEIITDLIDEKLSFTVVAEVLAPIGNPADRDRLYLDIIRPLAPTRPQILQIMKLLNLVNDTSLASAISDSRTRQALARAQEARNPAAAFIRHLQQLDSGALSRRKNRLRDEVGRLRKNFFGTRASKHDFNITPPARMDRQELTMHIRLKEERLEETIRQLQQLLADRKRLAELMDILKE
;
A
#
# COMPACT_ATOMS: atom_id res chain seq x y z
N MET A 1 48.43 28.93 -1.14
CA MET A 1 47.22 28.27 -1.67
C MET A 1 46.02 28.79 -0.87
N HIS A 2 45.14 29.58 -1.49
CA HIS A 2 43.99 30.22 -0.84
C HIS A 2 42.82 29.22 -0.62
N PRO A 3 41.97 29.41 0.41
CA PRO A 3 40.87 28.50 0.76
C PRO A 3 39.60 28.64 -0.12
N GLU A 4 39.74 28.93 -1.42
CA GLU A 4 38.61 29.22 -2.33
C GLU A 4 38.33 28.11 -3.37
N THR A 5 38.15 26.86 -2.96
CA THR A 5 37.91 25.77 -3.93
C THR A 5 36.79 24.80 -3.56
N ARG A 6 35.60 25.32 -3.23
CA ARG A 6 34.33 24.57 -3.39
C ARG A 6 33.23 25.47 -3.96
N PRO A 7 32.33 24.94 -4.79
CA PRO A 7 31.38 25.77 -5.50
C PRO A 7 30.18 26.21 -4.65
N ASP A 8 29.71 27.45 -4.81
CA ASP A 8 28.62 28.05 -4.02
C ASP A 8 27.31 28.27 -4.82
N LEU A 9 27.09 27.46 -5.87
CA LEU A 9 25.77 27.33 -6.50
C LEU A 9 25.00 26.24 -5.77
N GLN A 10 23.86 26.59 -5.16
CA GLN A 10 23.01 25.60 -4.53
C GLN A 10 22.15 24.92 -5.60
N LYS A 11 22.38 23.62 -5.78
CA LYS A 11 21.63 22.75 -6.68
C LYS A 11 20.58 21.95 -5.89
N ILE A 12 19.38 21.86 -6.44
CA ILE A 12 18.29 21.06 -5.89
C ILE A 12 17.80 20.16 -7.02
N LEU A 13 17.68 18.86 -6.76
CA LEU A 13 17.09 17.91 -7.69
C LEU A 13 15.58 17.83 -7.43
N GLY A 14 14.80 17.68 -8.50
CA GLY A 14 13.35 17.62 -8.46
C GLY A 14 12.78 16.36 -9.08
N SER A 15 11.45 16.18 -8.95
CA SER A 15 10.68 15.06 -9.51
C SER A 15 9.54 15.51 -10.43
N ASN A 16 9.49 16.80 -10.74
CA ASN A 16 8.50 17.44 -11.61
C ASN A 16 9.22 18.22 -12.74
N ASN A 17 8.50 18.53 -13.82
CA ASN A 17 9.04 19.17 -15.03
C ASN A 17 9.25 20.69 -14.87
N ILE A 18 9.61 21.13 -13.66
CA ILE A 18 9.82 22.53 -13.31
C ILE A 18 11.31 22.75 -13.02
N LEU A 19 11.88 23.79 -13.62
CA LEU A 19 13.23 24.28 -13.33
C LEU A 19 13.15 25.67 -12.71
N LEU A 20 13.54 25.79 -11.45
CA LEU A 20 13.66 27.06 -10.74
C LEU A 20 15.09 27.59 -10.83
N ILE A 21 15.24 28.85 -11.26
CA ILE A 21 16.52 29.52 -11.37
C ILE A 21 16.49 30.82 -10.59
N ILE A 22 17.48 31.02 -9.71
CA ILE A 22 17.70 32.28 -9.00
C ILE A 22 19.11 32.77 -9.33
N PRO A 23 19.25 33.68 -10.32
CA PRO A 23 20.56 34.22 -10.71
C PRO A 23 21.16 35.15 -9.65
N HIS A 24 20.33 35.75 -8.79
CA HIS A 24 20.75 36.76 -7.80
C HIS A 24 20.24 36.43 -6.39
N GLY A 25 20.80 35.42 -5.73
CA GLY A 25 20.46 35.04 -4.35
C GLY A 25 21.51 35.38 -3.31
N HIS A 26 22.58 36.09 -3.68
CA HIS A 26 23.63 36.48 -2.74
C HIS A 26 23.13 37.47 -1.67
N ARG A 27 23.42 37.18 -0.41
CA ARG A 27 23.05 38.00 0.73
C ARG A 27 23.93 39.25 0.78
N GLN A 28 23.35 40.44 0.60
CA GLN A 28 24.07 41.69 0.85
C GLN A 28 24.09 41.96 2.36
N GLU A 29 25.25 41.87 3.02
CA GLU A 29 25.40 42.27 4.44
C GLU A 29 25.61 43.78 4.61
N ALA A 30 26.00 44.49 3.55
CA ALA A 30 26.13 45.95 3.53
C ALA A 30 25.60 46.49 2.19
N GLY A 31 24.46 47.19 2.24
CA GLY A 31 23.70 47.76 1.13
C GLY A 31 22.29 48.16 1.59
N PRO A 32 21.58 49.05 0.89
CA PRO A 32 20.34 49.67 1.41
C PRO A 32 19.16 48.70 1.63
N THR A 33 19.19 47.49 1.06
CA THR A 33 18.21 46.43 1.38
C THR A 33 18.81 45.02 1.24
N PRO A 34 19.06 44.29 2.34
CA PRO A 34 19.40 42.87 2.27
C PRO A 34 18.24 42.07 1.67
N THR A 35 18.52 41.17 0.74
CA THR A 35 17.50 40.31 0.11
C THR A 35 17.72 38.84 0.43
N HIS A 36 16.67 38.14 0.84
CA HIS A 36 16.67 36.72 1.19
C HIS A 36 16.20 35.80 0.04
N MET A 37 16.56 36.16 -1.20
CA MET A 37 16.16 35.40 -2.40
C MET A 37 16.59 33.94 -2.42
N ALA A 38 17.81 33.64 -1.93
CA ALA A 38 18.26 32.26 -1.84
C ALA A 38 17.41 31.42 -0.86
N ASP A 39 16.92 32.03 0.23
CA ASP A 39 16.06 31.35 1.19
C ASP A 39 14.68 31.08 0.59
N LEU A 40 14.10 32.08 -0.10
CA LEU A 40 12.86 31.92 -0.86
C LEU A 40 12.96 30.78 -1.89
N GLY A 41 14.01 30.80 -2.70
CA GLY A 41 14.22 29.77 -3.73
C GLY A 41 14.37 28.38 -3.18
N ARG A 42 15.12 28.24 -2.08
CA ARG A 42 15.32 26.94 -1.43
C ARG A 42 14.01 26.40 -0.89
N ALA A 43 13.20 27.23 -0.23
CA ALA A 43 11.89 26.83 0.28
C ALA A 43 10.95 26.45 -0.86
N LEU A 44 10.88 27.27 -1.92
CA LEU A 44 10.00 27.05 -3.05
C LEU A 44 10.38 25.79 -3.84
N ALA A 45 11.66 25.60 -4.18
CA ALA A 45 12.11 24.43 -4.92
C ALA A 45 11.86 23.11 -4.17
N LYS A 46 12.11 23.10 -2.85
CA LYS A 46 11.81 21.93 -2.02
C LYS A 46 10.31 21.64 -1.94
N GLY A 47 9.49 22.67 -1.76
CA GLY A 47 8.05 22.52 -1.68
C GLY A 47 7.42 22.05 -2.99
N LEU A 48 7.89 22.56 -4.13
CA LEU A 48 7.42 22.16 -5.45
C LEU A 48 8.05 20.83 -5.94
N HIS A 49 9.01 20.29 -5.20
CA HIS A 49 9.85 19.16 -5.63
C HIS A 49 10.41 19.37 -7.05
N CYS A 50 10.94 20.56 -7.34
CA CYS A 50 11.43 20.93 -8.66
C CYS A 50 12.96 21.02 -8.71
N TYR A 51 13.51 21.00 -9.92
CA TYR A 51 14.93 21.28 -10.10
C TYR A 51 15.21 22.73 -9.73
N GLY A 52 16.35 22.99 -9.08
CA GLY A 52 16.71 24.31 -8.58
C GLY A 52 18.17 24.66 -8.82
N VAL A 53 18.43 25.85 -9.36
CA VAL A 53 19.79 26.43 -9.52
C VAL A 53 19.80 27.80 -8.86
N ILE A 54 20.42 27.91 -7.69
CA ILE A 54 20.35 29.10 -6.84
C ILE A 54 21.74 29.66 -6.58
N ASN A 55 21.98 30.91 -6.98
CA ASN A 55 23.22 31.63 -6.68
C ASN A 55 23.24 32.13 -5.23
N ARG A 56 24.24 31.72 -4.43
CA ARG A 56 24.41 32.20 -3.04
C ARG A 56 25.65 33.07 -2.82
N LYS A 57 26.62 33.07 -3.74
CA LYS A 57 27.94 33.69 -3.53
C LYS A 57 28.21 34.93 -4.36
N TYR A 58 27.78 34.94 -5.62
CA TYR A 58 28.21 36.00 -6.53
C TYR A 58 27.32 37.22 -6.39
N LYS A 59 27.91 38.34 -5.93
CA LYS A 59 27.32 39.67 -6.08
C LYS A 59 27.11 39.96 -7.56
N LYS A 60 25.95 40.53 -7.92
CA LYS A 60 25.63 40.94 -9.30
C LYS A 60 26.74 41.80 -9.93
N ALA A 61 27.33 42.72 -9.15
CA ALA A 61 28.44 43.58 -9.58
C ALA A 61 29.73 42.82 -9.96
N ILE A 62 29.94 41.60 -9.45
CA ILE A 62 31.13 40.78 -9.73
C ILE A 62 30.86 39.80 -10.86
N LEU A 63 29.70 39.15 -10.84
CA LEU A 63 29.27 38.20 -11.85
C LEU A 63 27.75 38.18 -11.92
N ASP A 64 27.23 38.67 -13.04
CA ASP A 64 25.80 38.67 -13.33
C ASP A 64 25.39 37.32 -13.95
N LEU A 65 24.72 36.47 -13.17
CA LEU A 65 24.22 35.18 -13.66
C LEU A 65 22.87 35.28 -14.39
N ALA A 66 22.31 36.49 -14.53
CA ALA A 66 21.21 36.76 -15.45
C ALA A 66 21.73 37.15 -16.85
N ASP A 67 23.04 37.36 -17.02
CA ASP A 67 23.70 37.65 -18.30
C ASP A 67 24.54 36.45 -18.79
N THR A 68 24.16 35.87 -19.94
CA THR A 68 24.85 34.71 -20.55
C THR A 68 26.27 35.01 -20.98
N ARG A 69 26.58 36.26 -21.41
CA ARG A 69 27.95 36.69 -21.74
C ARG A 69 28.82 36.73 -20.49
N ALA A 70 28.27 37.20 -19.38
CA ALA A 70 28.99 37.25 -18.11
C ALA A 70 29.27 35.83 -17.58
N ILE A 71 28.31 34.90 -17.70
CA ILE A 71 28.50 33.47 -17.38
C ILE A 71 29.66 32.88 -18.20
N GLY A 72 29.67 33.09 -19.52
CA GLY A 72 30.67 32.54 -20.43
C GLY A 72 32.12 32.96 -20.13
N LYS A 73 32.33 34.14 -19.53
CA LYS A 73 33.67 34.62 -19.14
C LYS A 73 34.33 33.80 -18.03
N ARG A 74 33.56 33.04 -17.23
CA ARG A 74 34.07 32.22 -16.13
C ARG A 74 33.75 30.74 -16.34
N ARG A 75 34.63 30.03 -17.04
CA ARG A 75 34.46 28.62 -17.43
C ARG A 75 33.94 27.71 -16.30
N LYS A 76 34.58 27.73 -15.12
CA LYS A 76 34.15 26.90 -13.97
C LYS A 76 32.72 27.20 -13.50
N VAL A 77 32.31 28.47 -13.52
CA VAL A 77 30.95 28.87 -13.10
C VAL A 77 29.93 28.53 -14.18
N ALA A 78 30.31 28.71 -15.45
CA ALA A 78 29.49 28.29 -16.59
C ALA A 78 29.23 26.79 -16.58
N ASP A 79 30.27 25.97 -16.41
CA ASP A 79 30.17 24.51 -16.36
C ASP A 79 29.22 24.06 -15.23
N GLU A 80 29.26 24.75 -14.10
CA GLU A 80 28.45 24.38 -12.95
C GLU A 80 27.00 24.87 -13.02
N PHE A 81 26.80 26.14 -13.36
CA PHE A 81 25.49 26.77 -13.48
C PHE A 81 24.71 26.19 -14.65
N LEU A 82 25.32 26.21 -15.85
CA LEU A 82 24.70 25.67 -17.06
C LEU A 82 24.67 24.14 -17.03
N GLY A 83 25.61 23.46 -16.37
CA GLY A 83 25.60 22.00 -16.27
C GLY A 83 24.33 21.44 -15.64
N THR A 84 23.78 22.11 -14.63
CA THR A 84 22.51 21.70 -14.01
C THR A 84 21.32 21.93 -14.95
N ILE A 85 21.33 23.04 -15.69
CA ILE A 85 20.32 23.36 -16.71
C ILE A 85 20.38 22.33 -17.85
N ARG A 86 21.59 21.97 -18.32
CA ARG A 86 21.80 20.94 -19.34
C ARG A 86 21.35 19.57 -18.87
N LYS A 87 21.63 19.18 -17.61
CA LYS A 87 21.15 17.92 -17.04
C LYS A 87 19.62 17.87 -17.03
N PHE A 88 18.96 18.91 -16.54
CA PHE A 88 17.50 19.01 -16.58
C PHE A 88 16.97 18.95 -18.02
N ARG A 89 17.62 19.66 -18.96
CA ARG A 89 17.30 19.54 -20.39
C ARG A 89 17.36 18.10 -20.86
N ASP A 90 18.48 17.41 -20.61
CA ASP A 90 18.72 16.08 -21.18
C ASP A 90 17.66 15.10 -20.67
N GLU A 91 17.27 15.25 -19.41
CA GLU A 91 16.14 14.53 -18.80
C GLU A 91 14.80 14.88 -19.46
N ILE A 92 14.54 16.15 -19.76
CA ILE A 92 13.29 16.56 -20.41
C ILE A 92 13.21 16.11 -21.87
N ALA A 93 14.29 16.34 -22.65
CA ALA A 93 14.36 16.04 -24.07
C ALA A 93 14.34 14.53 -24.34
N GLY A 94 14.97 13.73 -23.48
CA GLY A 94 14.91 12.27 -23.56
C GLY A 94 13.53 11.68 -23.26
N ASN A 95 12.60 12.45 -22.71
CA ASN A 95 11.29 11.99 -22.26
C ASN A 95 10.08 12.70 -22.91
N ASP A 96 10.32 13.58 -23.90
CA ASP A 96 9.29 14.37 -24.61
C ASP A 96 8.35 15.17 -23.67
N LEU A 97 8.94 15.79 -22.65
CA LEU A 97 8.22 16.53 -21.61
C LEU A 97 8.18 18.03 -21.93
N LEU A 98 7.13 18.74 -21.48
CA LEU A 98 6.99 20.19 -21.60
C LEU A 98 7.42 20.91 -20.30
N PRO A 99 8.67 21.38 -20.18
CA PRO A 99 9.16 22.02 -18.97
C PRO A 99 8.54 23.40 -18.74
N LEU A 100 8.43 23.76 -17.46
CA LEU A 100 8.20 25.13 -17.01
C LEU A 100 9.46 25.64 -16.30
N VAL A 101 10.11 26.63 -16.89
CA VAL A 101 11.28 27.30 -16.33
C VAL A 101 10.81 28.57 -15.61
N LEU A 102 11.08 28.64 -14.31
CA LEU A 102 10.79 29.78 -13.45
C LEU A 102 12.10 30.49 -13.13
N ILE A 103 12.27 31.72 -13.61
CA ILE A 103 13.43 32.55 -13.29
C ILE A 103 12.97 33.62 -12.30
N LEU A 104 13.50 33.60 -11.08
CA LEU A 104 13.09 34.54 -10.03
C LEU A 104 14.20 35.55 -9.74
N GLN A 105 13.85 36.82 -9.77
CA GLN A 105 14.75 37.95 -9.51
C GLN A 105 14.07 39.02 -8.66
N THR A 106 14.84 39.92 -8.08
CA THR A 106 14.32 41.09 -7.36
C THR A 106 14.36 42.32 -8.25
N GLY A 107 13.34 43.16 -8.15
CA GLY A 107 13.40 44.51 -8.71
C GLY A 107 14.43 45.36 -7.99
N THR A 108 14.81 46.46 -8.62
CA THR A 108 15.56 47.55 -7.97
C THR A 108 14.64 48.28 -6.98
N VAL A 109 15.22 48.79 -5.88
CA VAL A 109 14.46 49.45 -4.82
C VAL A 109 13.79 50.71 -5.38
N GLY A 110 12.46 50.78 -5.29
CA GLY A 110 11.65 51.92 -5.75
C GLY A 110 10.95 51.72 -7.10
N ASP A 111 11.32 50.70 -7.88
CA ASP A 111 10.76 50.49 -9.23
C ASP A 111 9.46 49.70 -9.25
N LEU A 112 9.14 49.00 -8.16
CA LEU A 112 7.94 48.16 -8.04
C LEU A 112 7.10 48.58 -6.82
N PRO A 113 5.77 48.60 -6.94
CA PRO A 113 4.90 48.76 -5.78
C PRO A 113 5.15 47.67 -4.74
N ALA A 114 4.91 47.98 -3.47
CA ALA A 114 5.05 47.00 -2.39
C ALA A 114 4.14 45.78 -2.62
N ASN A 115 4.53 44.61 -2.12
CA ASN A 115 3.78 43.36 -2.25
C ASN A 115 3.43 42.95 -3.71
N THR A 116 4.23 43.39 -4.69
CA THR A 116 3.97 43.15 -6.12
C THR A 116 4.94 42.16 -6.76
N LEU A 117 4.41 41.29 -7.61
CA LEU A 117 5.16 40.42 -8.52
C LEU A 117 4.89 40.82 -9.96
N VAL A 118 5.94 41.07 -10.71
CA VAL A 118 5.86 41.35 -12.15
C VAL A 118 6.25 40.12 -12.94
N PHE A 119 5.32 39.67 -13.78
CA PHE A 119 5.51 38.55 -14.69
C PHE A 119 5.95 39.04 -16.05
N GLY A 120 7.21 38.76 -16.39
CA GLY A 120 7.76 38.90 -17.72
C GLY A 120 7.77 37.56 -18.43
N TYR A 121 7.43 37.58 -19.71
CA TYR A 121 7.65 36.44 -20.60
C TYR A 121 8.49 36.93 -21.75
N GLY A 122 9.53 36.16 -22.09
CA GLY A 122 10.47 36.56 -23.13
C GLY A 122 9.72 36.82 -24.43
N GLN A 123 10.15 37.84 -25.17
CA GLN A 123 9.84 37.97 -26.57
C GLN A 123 11.16 37.86 -27.32
N GLY A 124 11.25 36.95 -28.30
CA GLY A 124 12.42 36.88 -29.17
C GLY A 124 12.53 38.11 -30.06
N GLU A 125 13.54 38.12 -30.92
CA GLU A 125 13.82 39.22 -31.83
C GLU A 125 12.96 39.07 -33.10
N ARG A 126 12.30 40.16 -33.53
CA ARG A 126 11.53 40.14 -34.78
C ARG A 126 12.47 39.82 -35.96
N GLY A 127 12.12 38.82 -36.76
CA GLY A 127 12.90 38.42 -37.93
C GLY A 127 14.10 37.52 -37.63
N ASN A 128 14.39 37.18 -36.36
CA ASN A 128 15.47 36.25 -36.00
C ASN A 128 14.94 34.80 -35.94
N PRO A 129 15.37 33.90 -36.86
CA PRO A 129 14.90 32.51 -36.88
C PRO A 129 15.41 31.67 -35.69
N ASP A 130 16.53 32.06 -35.08
CA ASP A 130 17.09 31.40 -33.88
C ASP A 130 16.43 31.89 -32.59
N ARG A 131 15.70 33.02 -32.63
CA ARG A 131 15.03 33.65 -31.47
C ARG A 131 13.66 34.20 -31.87
N PRO A 132 12.65 33.36 -32.13
CA PRO A 132 11.37 33.80 -32.67
C PRO A 132 10.62 34.76 -31.72
N HIS A 133 10.05 35.82 -32.29
CA HIS A 133 9.25 36.81 -31.58
C HIS A 133 7.85 36.27 -31.22
N ARG A 134 7.77 35.35 -30.24
CA ARG A 134 6.52 34.77 -29.70
C ARG A 134 6.62 34.55 -28.18
N PRO A 135 5.52 34.64 -27.42
CA PRO A 135 5.51 34.31 -25.99
C PRO A 135 5.86 32.84 -25.75
N THR A 136 6.75 32.56 -24.80
CA THR A 136 7.10 31.19 -24.36
C THR A 136 6.01 30.57 -23.49
N LEU A 137 5.06 31.37 -23.02
CA LEU A 137 3.95 30.95 -22.18
C LEU A 137 2.64 31.41 -22.82
N SER A 138 1.66 30.51 -22.92
CA SER A 138 0.32 30.88 -23.41
C SER A 138 -0.32 31.92 -22.48
N PRO A 139 -1.04 32.92 -23.00
CA PRO A 139 -1.75 33.91 -22.17
C PRO A 139 -2.70 33.29 -21.13
N SER A 140 -3.39 32.19 -21.48
CA SER A 140 -4.29 31.48 -20.56
C SER A 140 -3.57 30.88 -19.35
N LEU A 141 -2.41 30.24 -19.55
CA LEU A 141 -1.58 29.72 -18.45
C LEU A 141 -1.04 30.85 -17.57
N LEU A 142 -0.60 31.96 -18.17
CA LEU A 142 -0.16 33.13 -17.43
C LEU A 142 -1.28 33.70 -16.55
N SER A 143 -2.48 33.89 -17.10
CA SER A 143 -3.64 34.37 -16.33
C SER A 143 -3.99 33.46 -15.16
N ARG A 144 -3.96 32.14 -15.35
CA ARG A 144 -4.21 31.18 -14.26
C ARG A 144 -3.15 31.26 -13.15
N ILE A 145 -1.87 31.36 -13.51
CA ILE A 145 -0.79 31.52 -12.52
C ILE A 145 -0.97 32.83 -11.76
N ARG A 146 -1.27 33.93 -12.45
CA ARG A 146 -1.52 35.23 -11.83
C ARG A 146 -2.68 35.18 -10.84
N MET A 147 -3.83 34.67 -11.25
CA MET A 147 -4.99 34.51 -10.36
C MET A 147 -4.66 33.67 -9.13
N ALA A 148 -3.90 32.57 -9.29
CA ALA A 148 -3.49 31.75 -8.17
C ALA A 148 -2.53 32.48 -7.20
N VAL A 149 -1.69 33.38 -7.70
CA VAL A 149 -0.80 34.21 -6.88
C VAL A 149 -1.58 35.33 -6.17
N GLU A 150 -2.56 35.92 -6.85
CA GLU A 150 -3.46 36.95 -6.30
C GLU A 150 -4.34 36.39 -5.17
N ASP A 151 -4.82 35.16 -5.30
CA ASP A 151 -5.55 34.43 -4.26
C ASP A 151 -4.73 34.22 -2.97
N GLN A 152 -3.39 34.24 -3.08
CA GLN A 152 -2.48 34.18 -1.94
C GLN A 152 -2.16 35.55 -1.33
N GLY A 153 -2.86 36.60 -1.75
CA GLY A 153 -2.76 37.96 -1.20
C GLY A 153 -1.62 38.81 -1.76
N MET A 154 -0.99 38.39 -2.87
CA MET A 154 0.08 39.14 -3.54
C MET A 154 -0.47 39.90 -4.76
N GLN A 155 0.04 41.10 -5.05
CA GLN A 155 -0.35 41.83 -6.25
C GLN A 155 0.43 41.33 -7.47
N THR A 156 -0.20 41.26 -8.64
CA THR A 156 0.48 40.83 -9.86
C THR A 156 0.35 41.83 -11.00
N MET A 157 1.44 42.02 -11.74
CA MET A 157 1.48 42.81 -12.97
C MET A 157 2.11 41.98 -14.09
N VAL A 158 1.77 42.30 -15.34
CA VAL A 158 2.47 41.77 -16.52
C VAL A 158 3.42 42.85 -17.01
N ALA A 159 4.68 42.51 -17.22
CA ALA A 159 5.67 43.45 -17.73
C ALA A 159 5.30 43.91 -19.15
N ASP A 160 5.63 45.15 -19.49
CA ASP A 160 5.61 45.61 -20.87
C ASP A 160 6.56 44.72 -21.70
N PRO A 161 6.10 44.17 -22.85
CA PRO A 161 6.94 43.44 -23.79
C PRO A 161 8.29 44.07 -24.15
N ALA A 162 8.36 45.41 -24.19
CA ALA A 162 9.55 46.18 -24.50
C ALA A 162 10.42 46.47 -23.26
N SER A 163 10.00 46.04 -22.06
CA SER A 163 10.75 46.21 -20.82
C SER A 163 11.80 45.13 -20.65
N SER A 164 12.95 45.50 -20.07
CA SER A 164 14.00 44.56 -19.63
C SER A 164 13.48 43.50 -18.65
N LEU A 165 12.35 43.73 -17.98
CA LEU A 165 11.65 42.77 -17.12
C LEU A 165 11.13 41.54 -17.88
N CYS A 166 11.05 41.57 -19.21
CA CYS A 166 10.75 40.41 -20.05
C CYS A 166 12.02 39.61 -20.43
N GLY A 167 13.21 40.14 -20.19
CA GLY A 167 14.47 39.51 -20.60
C GLY A 167 14.59 39.38 -22.13
N HIS A 168 14.16 40.40 -22.88
CA HIS A 168 14.27 40.45 -24.35
C HIS A 168 15.70 40.71 -24.84
N GLU A 169 16.59 41.16 -23.96
CA GLU A 169 17.99 41.44 -24.30
C GLU A 169 18.69 40.17 -24.74
N GLY A 170 19.47 40.24 -25.83
CA GLY A 170 20.06 39.06 -26.46
C GLY A 170 21.06 38.27 -25.59
N ASN A 171 21.53 38.86 -24.50
CA ASN A 171 22.39 38.27 -23.47
C ASN A 171 21.62 37.87 -22.20
N SER A 172 20.30 38.08 -22.13
CA SER A 172 19.50 37.66 -20.99
C SER A 172 19.49 36.14 -20.88
N LEU A 173 19.58 35.63 -19.65
CA LEU A 173 19.42 34.20 -19.35
C LEU A 173 18.09 33.64 -19.88
N ASN A 174 17.05 34.46 -19.97
CA ASN A 174 15.76 34.01 -20.51
C ASN A 174 15.85 33.65 -22.01
N GLN A 175 16.77 34.27 -22.76
CA GLN A 175 16.99 33.97 -24.19
C GLN A 175 17.72 32.65 -24.41
N LEU A 176 18.39 32.11 -23.39
CA LEU A 176 19.03 30.78 -23.44
C LEU A 176 18.04 29.68 -23.84
N PHE A 177 16.79 29.79 -23.37
CA PHE A 177 15.71 28.82 -23.63
C PHE A 177 14.99 29.04 -24.96
N ARG A 178 15.52 29.94 -25.80
CA ARG A 178 15.01 30.25 -27.14
C ARG A 178 16.04 29.99 -28.21
N ASN A 179 17.32 30.12 -27.87
CA ASN A 179 18.43 29.93 -28.80
C ASN A 179 18.70 28.44 -29.08
N LYS A 180 18.37 28.00 -30.29
CA LYS A 180 18.59 26.62 -30.76
C LYS A 180 20.06 26.19 -30.70
N ASN A 181 20.99 27.14 -30.86
CA ASN A 181 22.42 26.87 -30.92
C ASN A 181 23.04 26.66 -29.53
N GLU A 182 22.47 27.24 -28.48
CA GLU A 182 23.00 27.12 -27.11
C GLU A 182 22.44 25.91 -26.35
N LEU A 183 21.14 25.60 -26.56
CA LEU A 183 20.46 24.43 -26.00
C LEU A 183 19.66 23.68 -27.09
N PRO A 184 20.31 22.79 -27.86
CA PRO A 184 19.63 21.93 -28.83
C PRO A 184 18.54 21.09 -28.15
N HIS A 185 17.39 20.92 -28.83
CA HIS A 185 16.22 20.15 -28.35
C HIS A 185 15.55 20.69 -27.07
N PHE A 186 15.92 21.88 -26.61
CA PHE A 186 15.37 22.51 -25.40
C PHE A 186 15.18 24.01 -25.60
N HIS A 187 14.30 24.30 -26.55
CA HIS A 187 13.96 25.65 -26.97
C HIS A 187 12.48 25.71 -27.39
N ASP A 188 11.89 26.92 -27.38
CA ASP A 188 10.55 27.20 -27.92
C ASP A 188 10.27 26.47 -29.25
N PRO A 189 9.18 25.67 -29.39
CA PRO A 189 7.99 25.57 -28.53
C PRO A 189 8.04 24.55 -27.39
N THR A 190 9.16 23.86 -27.17
CA THR A 190 9.22 22.81 -26.16
C THR A 190 9.38 23.34 -24.75
N VAL A 191 9.88 24.57 -24.55
CA VAL A 191 10.16 25.15 -23.22
C VAL A 191 9.27 26.34 -22.91
N ARG A 192 8.57 26.29 -21.76
CA ARG A 192 7.80 27.41 -21.23
C ARG A 192 8.61 28.16 -20.19
N SER A 193 9.07 29.37 -20.47
CA SER A 193 9.81 30.19 -19.50
C SER A 193 8.98 31.36 -18.97
N LEU A 194 9.08 31.61 -17.67
CA LEU A 194 8.45 32.72 -16.97
C LEU A 194 9.48 33.42 -16.08
N LEU A 195 9.66 34.72 -16.30
CA LEU A 195 10.52 35.59 -15.50
C LEU A 195 9.64 36.30 -14.46
N ILE A 196 9.95 36.11 -13.18
CA ILE A 196 9.19 36.65 -12.07
C ILE A 196 10.08 37.63 -11.32
N THR A 197 9.72 38.91 -11.37
CA THR A 197 10.41 39.98 -10.66
C THR A 197 9.63 40.35 -9.41
N LEU A 198 10.23 40.14 -8.24
CA LEU A 198 9.61 40.41 -6.95
C LEU A 198 10.00 41.81 -6.45
N ALA A 199 9.05 42.54 -5.86
CA ALA A 199 9.34 43.73 -5.09
C ALA A 199 10.27 43.39 -3.89
N SER A 200 11.23 44.27 -3.60
CA SER A 200 12.29 43.99 -2.61
C SER A 200 11.76 43.79 -1.18
N ASP A 201 10.59 44.35 -0.86
CA ASP A 201 9.94 44.22 0.44
C ASP A 201 9.49 42.78 0.74
N LEU A 202 9.13 42.00 -0.29
CA LEU A 202 8.71 40.58 -0.18
C LEU A 202 9.83 39.64 0.28
N VAL A 203 11.09 40.09 0.16
CA VAL A 203 12.28 39.31 0.50
C VAL A 203 13.27 40.10 1.38
N ALA A 204 12.83 41.19 2.00
CA ALA A 204 13.67 42.06 2.82
C ALA A 204 14.27 41.37 4.05
N ASP A 205 13.58 40.36 4.58
CA ASP A 205 14.07 39.53 5.68
C ASP A 205 13.69 38.06 5.45
N ARG A 206 14.28 37.17 6.26
CA ARG A 206 14.07 35.73 6.15
C ARG A 206 12.61 35.31 6.35
N LYS A 207 11.89 35.92 7.30
CA LYS A 207 10.49 35.56 7.57
C LYS A 207 9.60 35.96 6.40
N LYS A 208 9.81 37.14 5.83
CA LYS A 208 9.11 37.58 4.62
C LYS A 208 9.41 36.67 3.43
N ALA A 209 10.68 36.32 3.21
CA ALA A 209 11.06 35.40 2.14
C ALA A 209 10.43 34.01 2.30
N GLU A 210 10.36 33.46 3.53
CA GLU A 210 9.69 32.18 3.82
C GLU A 210 8.17 32.28 3.66
N HIS A 211 7.56 33.41 4.04
CA HIS A 211 6.14 33.67 3.83
C HIS A 211 5.78 33.77 2.35
N THR A 212 6.53 34.58 1.58
CA THR A 212 6.40 34.72 0.13
C THR A 212 6.60 33.37 -0.57
N ALA A 213 7.61 32.59 -0.15
CA ALA A 213 7.82 31.23 -0.68
C ALA A 213 6.61 30.32 -0.41
N SER A 214 6.01 30.41 0.77
CA SER A 214 4.83 29.61 1.13
C SER A 214 3.60 30.02 0.31
N GLY A 215 3.39 31.31 0.08
CA GLY A 215 2.33 31.82 -0.80
C GLY A 215 2.54 31.35 -2.24
N LEU A 216 3.73 31.57 -2.80
CA LEU A 216 4.08 31.10 -4.14
C LEU A 216 3.97 29.57 -4.28
N LEU A 217 4.36 28.82 -3.25
CA LEU A 217 4.21 27.37 -3.22
C LEU A 217 2.75 26.98 -3.36
N ARG A 218 1.85 27.53 -2.53
CA ARG A 218 0.41 27.25 -2.62
C ARG A 218 -0.18 27.63 -3.97
N ALA A 219 0.25 28.76 -4.54
CA ALA A 219 -0.18 29.21 -5.86
C ALA A 219 0.28 28.28 -6.99
N LEU A 220 1.54 27.81 -6.93
CA LEU A 220 2.18 27.05 -8.01
C LEU A 220 1.98 25.53 -7.89
N GLN A 221 1.64 25.02 -6.71
CA GLN A 221 1.48 23.58 -6.43
C GLN A 221 0.46 22.87 -7.34
N PRO A 222 -0.71 23.46 -7.69
CA PRO A 222 -1.65 22.85 -8.66
C PRO A 222 -1.02 22.66 -10.05
N PHE A 223 -0.13 23.57 -10.45
CA PHE A 223 0.59 23.49 -11.71
C PHE A 223 1.75 22.47 -11.65
N ALA A 224 2.36 22.29 -10.48
CA ALA A 224 3.37 21.25 -10.28
C ALA A 224 2.77 19.84 -10.31
N GLY A 225 1.59 19.63 -9.73
CA GLY A 225 0.90 18.32 -9.73
C GLY A 225 0.48 17.84 -11.12
N SER A 226 0.16 18.76 -12.02
CA SER A 226 -0.12 18.48 -13.43
C SER A 226 1.16 18.33 -14.29
N MET A 227 2.35 18.51 -13.70
CA MET A 227 3.66 18.43 -14.34
C MET A 227 4.54 17.33 -13.74
N SER A 228 3.93 16.26 -13.22
CA SER A 228 4.67 15.06 -12.81
C SER A 228 5.40 14.46 -14.03
N LEU A 229 6.60 13.88 -13.85
CA LEU A 229 7.31 13.10 -14.88
C LEU A 229 6.48 11.85 -15.27
N VAL A 230 5.43 12.04 -16.05
CA VAL A 230 4.62 10.98 -16.64
C VAL A 230 5.25 10.63 -17.98
N ARG A 231 5.91 9.48 -18.04
CA ARG A 231 6.54 8.94 -19.24
C ARG A 231 5.54 8.08 -20.01
N ARG A 232 5.67 8.04 -21.34
CA ARG A 232 5.07 6.99 -22.15
C ARG A 232 5.92 5.73 -22.02
N VAL A 233 5.31 4.64 -21.57
CA VAL A 233 5.96 3.34 -21.38
C VAL A 233 5.22 2.30 -22.21
N GLU A 234 5.97 1.47 -22.93
CA GLU A 234 5.41 0.32 -23.65
C GLU A 234 4.98 -0.73 -22.63
N LEU A 235 3.74 -1.20 -22.72
CA LEU A 235 3.17 -2.12 -21.74
C LEU A 235 3.92 -3.47 -21.70
N ASP A 236 4.55 -3.86 -22.80
CA ASP A 236 5.36 -5.08 -22.91
C ASP A 236 6.73 -4.96 -22.24
N ASN A 237 7.23 -3.75 -22.00
CA ASN A 237 8.50 -3.51 -21.30
C ASN A 237 8.32 -3.48 -19.76
N ILE A 238 7.12 -3.75 -19.26
CA ILE A 238 6.82 -3.82 -17.83
C ILE A 238 6.89 -5.29 -17.38
N ASP A 239 7.93 -5.62 -16.60
CA ASP A 239 8.14 -6.94 -16.04
C ASP A 239 7.12 -7.24 -14.94
N THR A 240 6.44 -8.38 -15.05
CA THR A 240 5.50 -8.89 -14.05
C THR A 240 5.60 -10.40 -13.84
N VAL A 241 6.67 -11.03 -14.34
CA VAL A 241 6.75 -12.49 -14.46
C VAL A 241 7.31 -13.13 -13.19
N THR A 242 8.24 -12.47 -12.49
CA THR A 242 8.88 -13.02 -11.30
C THR A 242 8.34 -12.40 -10.00
N SER A 243 8.45 -13.11 -8.90
CA SER A 243 8.11 -12.61 -7.56
C SER A 243 8.97 -11.41 -7.13
N GLN A 244 10.12 -11.19 -7.78
CA GLN A 244 10.95 -10.00 -7.61
C GLN A 244 10.41 -8.77 -8.37
N ASP A 245 9.54 -8.97 -9.35
CA ASP A 245 8.96 -7.89 -10.16
C ASP A 245 7.74 -7.26 -9.48
N THR A 246 7.05 -8.05 -8.65
CA THR A 246 5.83 -7.67 -7.94
C THR A 246 6.04 -7.34 -6.46
N ARG A 247 7.29 -7.36 -5.96
CA ARG A 247 7.64 -7.18 -4.53
C ARG A 247 7.19 -5.87 -3.87
N PHE A 248 6.94 -4.84 -4.66
CA PHE A 248 6.45 -3.54 -4.18
C PHE A 248 4.91 -3.44 -4.19
N ILE A 249 4.24 -4.49 -4.64
CA ILE A 249 2.79 -4.56 -4.78
C ILE A 249 2.22 -5.29 -3.57
N PHE A 250 1.63 -4.53 -2.66
CA PHE A 250 1.12 -5.01 -1.36
C PHE A 250 -0.03 -6.02 -1.44
N ARG A 251 -0.55 -6.27 -2.65
CA ARG A 251 -1.65 -7.21 -2.94
C ARG A 251 -1.20 -8.54 -3.53
N VAL A 252 0.10 -8.74 -3.78
CA VAL A 252 0.56 -9.89 -4.57
C VAL A 252 1.55 -10.70 -3.77
N GLN A 253 1.06 -11.64 -2.96
CA GLN A 253 1.75 -12.90 -2.75
C GLN A 253 0.69 -14.01 -2.64
N GLU A 254 0.87 -14.99 -3.52
CA GLU A 254 0.29 -16.33 -3.61
C GLU A 254 -0.91 -16.62 -2.72
N GLU A 255 -2.13 -16.64 -3.30
CA GLU A 255 -3.29 -17.36 -2.77
C GLU A 255 -4.48 -17.28 -3.74
N GLU A 256 -5.37 -18.29 -3.71
CA GLU A 256 -6.59 -18.40 -4.53
C GLU A 256 -7.47 -17.14 -4.53
N GLN A 257 -7.38 -16.26 -3.53
CA GLN A 257 -8.08 -14.97 -3.49
C GLN A 257 -7.48 -13.86 -4.39
N TYR A 258 -6.33 -14.07 -5.02
CA TYR A 258 -5.88 -13.24 -6.14
C TYR A 258 -6.86 -13.31 -7.32
N ALA A 259 -7.55 -14.45 -7.47
CA ALA A 259 -8.60 -14.65 -8.45
C ALA A 259 -9.85 -13.79 -8.18
N ASP A 260 -10.11 -13.35 -6.94
CA ASP A 260 -11.28 -12.55 -6.61
C ASP A 260 -11.18 -11.09 -7.04
N MET A 261 -9.97 -10.50 -7.00
CA MET A 261 -9.72 -9.14 -7.48
C MET A 261 -9.38 -9.07 -8.97
N LEU A 262 -8.90 -10.17 -9.54
CA LEU A 262 -8.80 -10.39 -10.99
C LEU A 262 -10.06 -11.06 -11.56
N ARG A 263 -11.13 -11.26 -10.77
CA ARG A 263 -12.42 -11.77 -11.28
C ARG A 263 -12.75 -10.97 -12.52
N GLU A 264 -13.00 -11.68 -13.61
CA GLU A 264 -13.15 -11.07 -14.92
C GLU A 264 -14.15 -9.91 -14.90
N ALA A 265 -15.20 -10.00 -14.08
CA ALA A 265 -16.18 -8.94 -13.89
C ALA A 265 -15.56 -7.59 -13.47
N TYR A 266 -14.72 -7.56 -12.42
CA TYR A 266 -14.14 -6.31 -11.91
C TYR A 266 -13.07 -5.73 -12.83
N LEU A 267 -12.31 -6.58 -13.52
CA LEU A 267 -11.34 -6.12 -14.52
C LEU A 267 -12.04 -5.59 -15.77
N LYS A 268 -13.14 -6.22 -16.18
CA LYS A 268 -13.94 -5.81 -17.34
C LYS A 268 -14.59 -4.45 -17.09
N GLU A 269 -15.12 -4.22 -15.90
CA GLU A 269 -15.68 -2.92 -15.51
C GLU A 269 -14.61 -1.82 -15.49
N LEU A 270 -13.45 -2.08 -14.88
CA LEU A 270 -12.33 -1.13 -14.87
C LEU A 270 -11.78 -0.87 -16.28
N ALA A 271 -11.68 -1.89 -17.12
CA ALA A 271 -11.26 -1.76 -18.52
C ALA A 271 -12.27 -0.91 -19.32
N SER A 272 -13.57 -1.14 -19.15
CA SER A 272 -14.61 -0.30 -19.78
C SER A 272 -14.46 1.16 -19.35
N SER A 273 -14.33 1.42 -18.05
CA SER A 273 -14.15 2.77 -17.52
C SER A 273 -12.90 3.47 -18.08
N ILE A 274 -11.78 2.75 -18.21
CA ILE A 274 -10.54 3.28 -18.80
C ILE A 274 -10.70 3.53 -20.30
N ALA A 275 -11.44 2.69 -21.03
CA ALA A 275 -11.72 2.90 -22.44
C ALA A 275 -12.56 4.16 -22.66
N ASP A 276 -13.56 4.39 -21.80
CA ASP A 276 -14.50 5.51 -21.93
C ASP A 276 -13.90 6.85 -21.46
N ASN A 277 -13.12 6.84 -20.37
CA ASN A 277 -12.66 8.06 -19.69
C ASN A 277 -11.14 8.27 -19.73
N GLY A 278 -10.39 7.34 -20.32
CA GLY A 278 -8.93 7.33 -20.28
C GLY A 278 -8.35 6.94 -18.91
N LEU A 279 -7.02 6.90 -18.84
CA LEU A 279 -6.31 6.58 -17.60
C LEU A 279 -6.17 7.82 -16.71
N LEU A 280 -7.18 8.06 -15.86
CA LEU A 280 -7.23 9.25 -14.99
C LEU A 280 -6.06 9.36 -13.99
N HIS A 281 -5.54 8.21 -13.55
CA HIS A 281 -4.40 8.16 -12.65
C HIS A 281 -3.28 7.35 -13.33
N PRO A 282 -2.06 7.87 -13.44
CA PRO A 282 -0.96 7.15 -14.08
C PRO A 282 -0.49 5.94 -13.24
N LEU A 283 0.18 5.00 -13.90
CA LEU A 283 0.93 3.94 -13.21
C LEU A 283 2.14 4.55 -12.49
N VAL A 284 2.68 3.84 -11.51
CA VAL A 284 3.96 4.22 -10.88
C VAL A 284 4.93 3.08 -11.09
N LEU A 285 6.03 3.36 -11.79
CA LEU A 285 7.00 2.38 -12.26
C LEU A 285 8.41 2.71 -11.77
N LEU A 286 9.22 1.67 -11.64
CA LEU A 286 10.65 1.73 -11.41
C LEU A 286 11.36 1.25 -12.67
N GLN A 287 12.11 2.13 -13.33
CA GLN A 287 12.99 1.76 -14.43
C GLN A 287 14.28 1.13 -13.90
N LYS A 288 14.60 -0.02 -14.47
CA LYS A 288 15.80 -0.81 -14.26
C LYS A 288 16.94 -0.35 -15.17
N ASN A 289 18.16 -0.69 -14.80
CA ASN A 289 19.39 -0.38 -15.55
C ASN A 289 19.40 -1.04 -16.94
N ASP A 290 18.68 -2.14 -17.12
CA ASP A 290 18.47 -2.80 -18.41
C ASP A 290 17.37 -2.14 -19.27
N GLY A 291 16.78 -1.04 -18.80
CA GLY A 291 15.75 -0.28 -19.50
C GLY A 291 14.32 -0.77 -19.27
N ARG A 292 14.13 -1.93 -18.62
CA ARG A 292 12.80 -2.47 -18.31
C ARG A 292 12.17 -1.77 -17.11
N TYR A 293 10.86 -1.96 -16.91
CA TYR A 293 10.10 -1.31 -15.85
C TYR A 293 9.49 -2.32 -14.90
N LYS A 294 9.52 -2.01 -13.60
CA LYS A 294 8.76 -2.73 -12.56
C LYS A 294 7.62 -1.89 -12.04
N ILE A 295 6.52 -2.53 -11.67
CA ILE A 295 5.36 -1.83 -11.11
C ILE A 295 5.58 -1.57 -9.62
N LEU A 296 5.63 -0.28 -9.24
CA LEU A 296 5.53 0.13 -7.84
C LEU A 296 4.05 0.22 -7.43
N CYS A 297 3.22 0.87 -8.23
CA CYS A 297 1.78 1.01 -7.97
C CYS A 297 0.93 0.96 -9.24
N GLY A 298 -0.31 0.47 -9.11
CA GLY A 298 -1.30 0.50 -10.19
C GLY A 298 -1.49 -0.81 -10.95
N PHE A 299 -1.10 -1.94 -10.36
CA PHE A 299 -1.19 -3.26 -11.00
C PHE A 299 -2.57 -3.58 -11.63
N ARG A 300 -3.68 -3.29 -10.96
CA ARG A 300 -5.04 -3.52 -11.54
C ARG A 300 -5.29 -2.72 -12.81
N ARG A 301 -4.78 -1.49 -12.89
CA ARG A 301 -4.87 -0.64 -14.09
C ARG A 301 -3.99 -1.20 -15.20
N PHE A 302 -2.78 -1.64 -14.88
CA PHE A 302 -1.92 -2.36 -15.82
C PHE A 302 -2.62 -3.58 -16.44
N GLN A 303 -3.25 -4.43 -15.62
CA GLN A 303 -4.00 -5.60 -16.10
C GLN A 303 -5.20 -5.22 -16.97
N ALA A 304 -5.95 -4.18 -16.61
CA ALA A 304 -7.05 -3.66 -17.42
C ALA A 304 -6.56 -3.12 -18.78
N LEU A 305 -5.44 -2.39 -18.79
CA LEU A 305 -4.81 -1.85 -20.00
C LEU A 305 -4.28 -2.95 -20.94
N ARG A 306 -3.65 -3.99 -20.38
CA ARG A 306 -3.28 -5.22 -21.12
C ARG A 306 -4.50 -5.85 -21.79
N ARG A 307 -5.63 -5.95 -21.07
CA ARG A 307 -6.89 -6.51 -21.61
C ARG A 307 -7.51 -5.66 -22.72
N LEU A 308 -7.35 -4.34 -22.64
CA LEU A 308 -7.76 -3.41 -23.71
C LEU A 308 -6.86 -3.46 -24.94
N GLY A 309 -5.74 -4.18 -24.90
CA GLY A 309 -4.77 -4.23 -26.01
C GLY A 309 -4.04 -2.91 -26.22
N TRP A 310 -3.93 -2.06 -25.19
CA TRP A 310 -3.15 -0.83 -25.31
C TRP A 310 -1.68 -1.19 -25.48
N ARG A 311 -0.99 -0.46 -26.35
CA ARG A 311 0.46 -0.61 -26.55
C ARG A 311 1.27 0.24 -25.59
N TRP A 312 0.77 1.44 -25.28
CA TRP A 312 1.48 2.44 -24.47
C TRP A 312 0.63 2.90 -23.30
N VAL A 313 1.29 3.24 -22.19
CA VAL A 313 0.66 3.79 -21.00
C VAL A 313 1.44 4.98 -20.45
N GLU A 314 0.71 5.95 -19.92
CA GLU A 314 1.25 7.03 -19.14
C GLU A 314 1.57 6.59 -17.70
N ALA A 315 2.84 6.73 -17.31
CA ALA A 315 3.33 6.26 -16.02
C ALA A 315 4.33 7.23 -15.39
N LYS A 316 4.24 7.44 -14.08
CA LYS A 316 5.29 8.06 -13.28
C LYS A 316 6.46 7.10 -13.14
N VAL A 317 7.65 7.47 -13.60
CA VAL A 317 8.81 6.57 -13.60
C VAL A 317 9.91 7.08 -12.68
N TYR A 318 10.39 6.21 -11.81
CA TYR A 318 11.57 6.40 -10.96
C TYR A 318 12.73 5.55 -11.49
N HIS A 319 13.98 6.01 -11.41
CA HIS A 319 15.14 5.18 -11.79
C HIS A 319 15.72 4.46 -10.58
N GLU A 320 16.16 3.22 -10.76
CA GLU A 320 16.69 2.43 -9.64
C GLU A 320 18.00 2.96 -9.03
N ASN A 321 18.77 3.76 -9.77
CA ASN A 321 19.99 4.37 -9.25
C ASN A 321 19.74 5.62 -8.40
N ASP A 322 18.54 6.21 -8.49
CA ASP A 322 18.22 7.47 -7.82
C ASP A 322 17.58 7.27 -6.44
N PHE A 323 17.13 6.06 -6.13
CA PHE A 323 16.33 5.76 -4.94
C PHE A 323 16.84 4.50 -4.25
N THR A 324 16.96 4.57 -2.92
CA THR A 324 17.25 3.38 -2.12
C THR A 324 16.04 2.45 -2.09
N THR A 325 16.23 1.17 -1.71
CA THR A 325 15.12 0.24 -1.50
C THR A 325 14.08 0.81 -0.53
N GLU A 326 14.53 1.49 0.53
CA GLU A 326 13.64 2.13 1.51
C GLU A 326 12.82 3.26 0.88
N ASP A 327 13.44 4.12 0.06
CA ASP A 327 12.74 5.19 -0.67
C ASP A 327 11.64 4.60 -1.57
N LEU A 328 11.92 3.50 -2.26
CA LEU A 328 10.96 2.83 -3.14
C LEU A 328 9.76 2.25 -2.38
N PHE A 329 10.00 1.66 -1.20
CA PHE A 329 8.92 1.23 -0.31
C PHE A 329 8.08 2.41 0.20
N ASN A 330 8.72 3.52 0.58
CA ASN A 330 8.04 4.73 1.02
C ASN A 330 7.20 5.37 -0.09
N ILE A 331 7.74 5.43 -1.32
CA ILE A 331 7.02 5.90 -2.51
C ILE A 331 5.79 5.03 -2.76
N SER A 332 5.96 3.70 -2.76
CA SER A 332 4.84 2.78 -2.98
C SER A 332 3.78 2.92 -1.87
N LEU A 333 4.20 3.04 -0.61
CA LEU A 333 3.30 3.22 0.52
C LEU A 333 2.49 4.52 0.40
N ALA A 334 3.16 5.65 0.16
CA ALA A 334 2.54 6.96 0.04
C ALA A 334 1.52 7.02 -1.11
N GLU A 335 1.80 6.39 -2.25
CA GLU A 335 0.89 6.34 -3.39
C GLU A 335 -0.34 5.44 -3.14
N ASN A 336 -0.20 4.42 -2.28
CA ASN A 336 -1.34 3.58 -1.89
C ASN A 336 -2.21 4.25 -0.81
N THR A 337 -1.61 4.83 0.23
CA THR A 337 -2.33 5.47 1.34
C THR A 337 -3.09 6.73 0.93
N ARG A 338 -2.60 7.49 -0.07
CA ARG A 338 -3.34 8.64 -0.63
C ARG A 338 -4.72 8.27 -1.18
N ARG A 339 -4.92 7.03 -1.63
CA ARG A 339 -6.19 6.60 -2.25
C ARG A 339 -7.17 6.03 -1.23
N ARG A 340 -6.67 5.24 -0.28
CA ARG A 340 -7.43 4.62 0.79
C ARG A 340 -6.51 4.08 1.87
N ASN A 341 -7.07 3.81 3.04
CA ASN A 341 -6.35 3.07 4.08
C ASN A 341 -6.05 1.64 3.62
N LEU A 342 -4.84 1.17 3.92
CA LEU A 342 -4.45 -0.21 3.73
C LEU A 342 -5.20 -1.08 4.75
N ASN A 343 -5.64 -2.26 4.31
CA ASN A 343 -6.23 -3.22 5.23
C ASN A 343 -5.13 -3.99 6.01
N PRO A 344 -5.47 -4.61 7.16
CA PRO A 344 -4.65 -5.59 7.87
C PRO A 344 -3.66 -6.45 7.08
N VAL A 345 -4.16 -7.08 6.03
CA VAL A 345 -3.41 -8.04 5.21
C VAL A 345 -2.40 -7.31 4.33
N GLU A 346 -2.82 -6.21 3.71
CA GLU A 346 -1.96 -5.37 2.89
C GLU A 346 -0.82 -4.76 3.71
N ILE A 347 -1.10 -4.39 4.97
CA ILE A 347 -0.08 -3.95 5.92
C ILE A 347 0.89 -5.10 6.26
N GLY A 348 0.38 -6.31 6.51
CA GLY A 348 1.19 -7.51 6.73
C GLY A 348 2.14 -7.80 5.55
N ASN A 349 1.60 -7.82 4.33
CA ASN A 349 2.36 -8.00 3.08
C ASN A 349 3.43 -6.92 2.88
N PHE A 350 3.08 -5.66 3.16
CA PHE A 350 4.02 -4.56 3.12
C PHE A 350 5.19 -4.82 4.08
N LEU A 351 4.88 -5.12 5.34
CA LEU A 351 5.88 -5.30 6.40
C LEU A 351 6.76 -6.52 6.14
N GLU A 352 6.20 -7.62 5.62
CA GLU A 352 6.97 -8.82 5.29
C GLU A 352 7.92 -8.57 4.11
N SER A 353 7.43 -7.92 3.06
CA SER A 353 8.25 -7.54 1.91
C SER A 353 9.35 -6.56 2.33
N ALA A 354 9.02 -5.57 3.15
CA ALA A 354 9.99 -4.61 3.68
C ALA A 354 11.06 -5.29 4.54
N ALA A 355 10.65 -6.22 5.43
CA ALA A 355 11.55 -6.99 6.27
C ALA A 355 12.55 -7.79 5.43
N ARG A 356 12.06 -8.48 4.39
CA ARG A 356 12.87 -9.34 3.52
C ARG A 356 13.84 -8.54 2.67
N GLU A 357 13.36 -7.48 2.02
CA GLU A 357 14.14 -6.73 1.02
C GLU A 357 15.18 -5.79 1.65
N MET A 358 14.96 -5.35 2.89
CA MET A 358 15.87 -4.46 3.61
C MET A 358 16.54 -5.14 4.82
N ALA A 359 16.32 -6.45 5.02
CA ALA A 359 16.81 -7.23 6.15
C ALA A 359 16.50 -6.60 7.52
N LEU A 360 15.30 -6.00 7.67
CA LEU A 360 14.89 -5.27 8.86
C LEU A 360 14.25 -6.19 9.90
N ASN A 361 14.53 -5.91 11.17
CA ASN A 361 13.82 -6.53 12.29
C ASN A 361 12.49 -5.79 12.62
N ASN A 362 11.67 -6.38 13.50
CA ASN A 362 10.34 -5.82 13.84
C ASN A 362 10.41 -4.45 14.52
N GLN A 363 11.48 -4.16 15.26
CA GLN A 363 11.66 -2.86 15.90
C GLN A 363 11.97 -1.80 14.83
N GLU A 364 12.89 -2.09 13.91
CA GLU A 364 13.25 -1.17 12.83
C GLU A 364 12.07 -0.89 11.89
N LEU A 365 11.26 -1.91 11.58
CA LEU A 365 10.03 -1.75 10.79
C LEU A 365 9.02 -0.84 11.49
N ALA A 366 8.87 -0.98 12.81
CA ALA A 366 7.97 -0.15 13.60
C ALA A 366 8.40 1.32 13.59
N GLU A 367 9.71 1.56 13.69
CA GLU A 367 10.31 2.90 13.67
C GLU A 367 10.24 3.56 12.29
N ARG A 368 10.53 2.82 11.21
CA ARG A 368 10.60 3.37 9.84
C ARG A 368 9.24 3.52 9.18
N PHE A 369 8.33 2.56 9.37
CA PHE A 369 7.06 2.52 8.63
C PHE A 369 5.81 2.60 9.49
N GLY A 370 5.91 2.40 10.80
CA GLY A 370 4.74 2.30 11.69
C GLY A 370 3.81 3.51 11.63
N ALA A 371 4.37 4.72 11.64
CA ALA A 371 3.58 5.96 11.56
C ALA A 371 2.88 6.10 10.18
N SER A 372 3.60 5.83 9.08
CA SER A 372 3.05 5.95 7.72
C SER A 372 1.98 4.89 7.41
N LEU A 373 2.01 3.75 8.10
CA LEU A 373 1.00 2.69 8.00
C LEU A 373 -0.25 2.97 8.85
N GLY A 374 -0.22 4.00 9.71
CA GLY A 374 -1.33 4.32 10.62
C GLY A 374 -1.63 3.22 11.63
N ILE A 375 -0.65 2.35 11.93
CA ILE A 375 -0.82 1.27 12.91
C ILE A 375 -0.55 1.78 14.32
N GLY A 376 -1.45 1.49 15.26
CA GLY A 376 -1.39 2.02 16.62
C GLY A 376 -2.11 3.36 16.80
N ARG A 377 -1.91 4.01 17.94
CA ARG A 377 -2.60 5.27 18.26
C ARG A 377 -1.87 6.46 17.63
N PRO A 378 -2.58 7.45 17.06
CA PRO A 378 -1.95 8.67 16.54
C PRO A 378 -1.03 9.32 17.57
N GLY A 379 0.21 9.61 17.19
CA GLY A 379 1.21 10.24 18.08
C GLY A 379 1.95 9.29 19.02
N GLN A 380 1.62 7.99 19.05
CA GLN A 380 2.34 6.98 19.84
C GLN A 380 3.33 6.20 18.97
N LYS A 381 4.50 5.86 19.53
CA LYS A 381 5.43 4.93 18.86
C LYS A 381 4.79 3.54 18.72
N VAL A 382 4.90 2.98 17.53
CA VAL A 382 4.45 1.62 17.24
C VAL A 382 5.38 0.63 17.92
N SER A 383 4.81 -0.39 18.56
CA SER A 383 5.61 -1.43 19.20
C SER A 383 6.06 -2.51 18.20
N GLN A 384 7.24 -3.11 18.44
CA GLN A 384 7.69 -4.28 17.68
C GLN A 384 6.69 -5.45 17.75
N SER A 385 5.96 -5.58 18.86
CA SER A 385 4.91 -6.59 19.03
C SER A 385 3.74 -6.36 18.09
N THR A 386 3.36 -5.11 17.86
CA THR A 386 2.32 -4.74 16.89
C THR A 386 2.76 -5.13 15.47
N VAL A 387 3.98 -4.77 15.07
CA VAL A 387 4.54 -5.18 13.76
C VAL A 387 4.58 -6.70 13.61
N HIS A 388 5.01 -7.42 14.65
CA HIS A 388 5.03 -8.87 14.66
C HIS A 388 3.64 -9.47 14.42
N LYS A 389 2.58 -8.89 15.00
CA LYS A 389 1.19 -9.33 14.77
C LYS A 389 0.80 -9.17 13.30
N TYR A 390 0.99 -7.98 12.73
CA TYR A 390 0.65 -7.72 11.33
C TYR A 390 1.42 -8.63 10.36
N ARG A 391 2.72 -8.87 10.59
CA ARG A 391 3.50 -9.80 9.77
C ARG A 391 2.96 -11.24 9.82
N LYS A 392 2.47 -11.67 10.99
CA LYS A 392 1.86 -13.00 11.16
C LYS A 392 0.46 -13.12 10.57
N VAL A 393 -0.21 -12.01 10.24
CA VAL A 393 -1.53 -12.04 9.58
C VAL A 393 -1.45 -12.79 8.26
N ASN A 394 -0.34 -12.66 7.51
CA ASN A 394 -0.15 -13.39 6.26
C ASN A 394 -0.06 -14.89 6.47
N MET A 395 0.72 -15.35 7.45
CA MET A 395 0.84 -16.78 7.78
C MET A 395 -0.48 -17.41 8.24
N ILE A 396 -1.36 -16.58 8.83
CA ILE A 396 -2.71 -17.00 9.19
C ILE A 396 -3.52 -17.05 7.91
N ARG A 397 -3.67 -15.92 7.22
CA ARG A 397 -4.52 -15.79 6.02
C ARG A 397 -4.21 -16.79 4.92
N GLU A 398 -2.95 -17.21 4.75
CA GLU A 398 -2.50 -18.31 3.86
C GLU A 398 -3.28 -19.63 4.02
N ARG A 399 -4.13 -19.72 5.07
CA ARG A 399 -4.98 -20.88 5.40
C ARG A 399 -6.47 -20.60 5.12
N GLY A 400 -6.83 -19.44 4.58
CA GLY A 400 -8.17 -19.06 4.15
C GLY A 400 -9.11 -18.44 5.21
N GLU A 401 -8.59 -17.86 6.29
CA GLU A 401 -9.39 -17.24 7.37
C GLU A 401 -10.22 -16.04 6.86
N SER A 402 -11.43 -15.88 7.40
CA SER A 402 -12.28 -14.72 7.12
C SER A 402 -11.68 -13.38 7.58
N ALA A 403 -12.07 -12.29 6.92
CA ALA A 403 -11.59 -10.94 7.20
C ALA A 403 -11.89 -10.50 8.65
N GLU A 404 -12.98 -11.00 9.23
CA GLU A 404 -13.40 -10.76 10.60
C GLU A 404 -12.43 -11.37 11.62
N ILE A 405 -11.96 -12.60 11.41
CA ILE A 405 -10.95 -13.27 12.27
C ILE A 405 -9.67 -12.44 12.27
N ILE A 406 -9.23 -12.01 11.09
CA ILE A 406 -8.00 -11.22 10.91
C ILE A 406 -8.11 -9.87 11.62
N THR A 407 -9.25 -9.19 11.47
CA THR A 407 -9.49 -7.88 12.08
C THR A 407 -9.51 -7.97 13.60
N ASP A 408 -10.26 -8.92 14.15
CA ASP A 408 -10.37 -9.07 15.60
C ASP A 408 -9.07 -9.55 16.25
N LEU A 409 -8.22 -10.30 15.52
CA LEU A 409 -6.87 -10.66 15.96
C LEU A 409 -5.97 -9.41 16.10
N ILE A 410 -6.06 -8.48 15.16
CA ILE A 410 -5.29 -7.23 15.17
C ILE A 410 -5.77 -6.30 16.27
N ASP A 411 -7.09 -6.19 16.44
CA ASP A 411 -7.74 -5.40 17.47
C ASP A 411 -7.58 -5.96 18.90
N GLU A 412 -6.83 -7.07 19.05
CA GLU A 412 -6.61 -7.77 20.32
C GLU A 412 -7.88 -8.35 20.96
N LYS A 413 -8.97 -8.45 20.20
CA LYS A 413 -10.22 -9.12 20.60
C LYS A 413 -10.09 -10.64 20.51
N LEU A 414 -9.20 -11.13 19.65
CA LEU A 414 -8.88 -12.54 19.48
C LEU A 414 -7.40 -12.80 19.77
N SER A 415 -7.11 -13.82 20.56
CA SER A 415 -5.72 -14.21 20.87
C SER A 415 -5.10 -15.04 19.74
N PHE A 416 -3.83 -14.74 19.42
CA PHE A 416 -3.04 -15.52 18.46
C PHE A 416 -2.97 -17.01 18.82
N THR A 417 -2.92 -17.34 20.12
CA THR A 417 -2.91 -18.75 20.59
C THR A 417 -4.18 -19.48 20.18
N VAL A 418 -5.34 -18.82 20.25
CA VAL A 418 -6.61 -19.42 19.82
C VAL A 418 -6.61 -19.65 18.31
N VAL A 419 -6.14 -18.67 17.53
CA VAL A 419 -6.03 -18.83 16.08
C VAL A 419 -5.09 -19.98 15.71
N ALA A 420 -3.88 -20.01 16.29
CA ALA A 420 -2.84 -20.97 15.93
C ALA A 420 -3.10 -22.40 16.40
N GLU A 421 -3.75 -22.59 17.56
CA GLU A 421 -3.92 -23.92 18.16
C GLU A 421 -5.33 -24.48 18.05
N VAL A 422 -6.34 -23.62 17.84
CA VAL A 422 -7.75 -24.04 17.76
C VAL A 422 -8.29 -23.90 16.35
N LEU A 423 -8.15 -22.72 15.75
CA LEU A 423 -8.73 -22.46 14.43
C LEU A 423 -7.89 -23.07 13.31
N ALA A 424 -6.57 -23.00 13.40
CA ALA A 424 -5.67 -23.47 12.35
C ALA A 424 -5.73 -24.98 12.08
N PRO A 425 -5.91 -25.87 13.07
CA PRO A 425 -6.11 -27.30 12.78
C PRO A 425 -7.40 -27.62 12.02
N ILE A 426 -8.36 -26.69 11.94
CA ILE A 426 -9.63 -26.88 11.23
C ILE A 426 -9.41 -26.60 9.75
N GLY A 427 -9.23 -27.66 8.96
CA GLY A 427 -8.96 -27.55 7.53
C GLY A 427 -10.12 -27.04 6.67
N ASN A 428 -11.36 -27.15 7.15
CA ASN A 428 -12.54 -26.64 6.43
C ASN A 428 -12.82 -25.17 6.82
N PRO A 429 -12.75 -24.21 5.87
CA PRO A 429 -13.00 -22.80 6.16
C PRO A 429 -14.38 -22.52 6.75
N ALA A 430 -15.42 -23.23 6.29
CA ALA A 430 -16.78 -23.01 6.77
C ALA A 430 -16.96 -23.42 8.25
N ASP A 431 -16.33 -24.51 8.66
CA ASP A 431 -16.33 -24.98 10.05
C ASP A 431 -15.57 -23.99 10.95
N ARG A 432 -14.41 -23.51 10.49
CA ARG A 432 -13.58 -22.53 11.19
C ARG A 432 -14.32 -21.19 11.36
N ASP A 433 -14.88 -20.66 10.29
CA ASP A 433 -15.58 -19.37 10.32
C ASP A 433 -16.83 -19.43 11.18
N ARG A 434 -17.61 -20.53 11.11
CA ARG A 434 -18.79 -20.72 11.97
C ARG A 434 -18.41 -20.83 13.44
N LEU A 435 -17.37 -21.59 13.76
CA LEU A 435 -16.88 -21.67 15.14
C LEU A 435 -16.47 -20.29 15.66
N TYR A 436 -15.77 -19.51 14.83
CA TYR A 436 -15.35 -18.19 15.24
C TYR A 436 -16.53 -17.22 15.41
N LEU A 437 -17.31 -17.01 14.36
CA LEU A 437 -18.34 -15.98 14.29
C LEU A 437 -19.52 -16.27 15.21
N ASP A 438 -19.95 -17.53 15.30
CA ASP A 438 -21.16 -17.88 16.04
C ASP A 438 -20.87 -18.26 17.49
N ILE A 439 -19.67 -18.75 17.81
CA ILE A 439 -19.32 -19.26 19.15
C ILE A 439 -18.25 -18.42 19.84
N ILE A 440 -17.04 -18.34 19.28
CA ILE A 440 -15.89 -17.73 19.97
C ILE A 440 -16.10 -16.22 20.16
N ARG A 441 -16.49 -15.52 19.09
CA ARG A 441 -16.68 -14.06 19.10
C ARG A 441 -17.78 -13.61 20.08
N PRO A 442 -19.00 -14.18 20.08
CA PRO A 442 -20.06 -13.72 20.98
C PRO A 442 -19.92 -14.23 22.42
N LEU A 443 -19.34 -15.43 22.64
CA LEU A 443 -19.27 -16.02 23.98
C LEU A 443 -17.96 -15.71 24.72
N ALA A 444 -16.94 -15.23 24.02
CA ALA A 444 -15.57 -15.01 24.53
C ALA A 444 -15.04 -16.15 25.44
N PRO A 445 -15.14 -17.42 25.01
CA PRO A 445 -14.74 -18.57 25.83
C PRO A 445 -13.22 -18.64 26.03
N THR A 446 -12.79 -19.22 27.14
CA THR A 446 -11.38 -19.58 27.36
C THR A 446 -10.97 -20.75 26.47
N ARG A 447 -9.67 -20.90 26.17
CA ARG A 447 -9.16 -22.03 25.35
C ARG A 447 -9.65 -23.41 25.80
N PRO A 448 -9.63 -23.78 27.10
CA PRO A 448 -10.19 -25.06 27.56
C PRO A 448 -11.69 -25.20 27.26
N GLN A 449 -12.45 -24.12 27.40
CA GLN A 449 -13.87 -24.10 27.07
C GLN A 449 -14.11 -24.28 25.58
N ILE A 450 -13.29 -23.70 24.70
CA ILE A 450 -13.42 -23.88 23.26
C ILE A 450 -13.23 -25.35 22.88
N LEU A 451 -12.18 -26.00 23.39
CA LEU A 451 -11.93 -27.43 23.14
C LEU A 451 -13.08 -28.30 23.66
N GLN A 452 -13.64 -27.96 24.82
CA GLN A 452 -14.80 -28.66 25.37
C GLN A 452 -16.06 -28.47 24.52
N ILE A 453 -16.32 -27.24 24.04
CA ILE A 453 -17.44 -26.94 23.14
C ILE A 453 -17.30 -27.71 21.84
N MET A 454 -16.12 -27.70 21.20
CA MET A 454 -15.88 -28.47 19.97
C MET A 454 -16.14 -29.96 20.15
N LYS A 455 -15.66 -30.53 21.27
CA LYS A 455 -15.92 -31.93 21.61
C LYS A 455 -17.42 -32.21 21.74
N LEU A 456 -18.16 -31.35 22.42
CA LEU A 456 -19.61 -31.50 22.61
C LEU A 456 -20.39 -31.29 21.31
N LEU A 457 -19.99 -30.35 20.45
CA LEU A 457 -20.63 -30.12 19.15
C LEU A 457 -20.47 -31.31 18.21
N ASN A 458 -19.28 -31.92 18.17
CA ASN A 458 -19.07 -33.16 17.41
C ASN A 458 -19.94 -34.31 17.91
N LEU A 459 -20.24 -34.38 19.22
CA LEU A 459 -21.15 -35.38 19.77
C LEU A 459 -22.62 -35.13 19.42
N VAL A 460 -22.99 -33.88 19.09
CA VAL A 460 -24.35 -33.52 18.68
C VAL A 460 -24.60 -33.89 17.21
N ASN A 461 -23.58 -33.84 16.35
CA ASN A 461 -23.69 -34.17 14.92
C ASN A 461 -22.33 -34.68 14.37
N ASP A 462 -22.31 -35.90 13.83
CA ASP A 462 -21.10 -36.60 13.36
C ASP A 462 -20.64 -36.17 11.95
N THR A 463 -21.19 -35.09 11.38
CA THR A 463 -20.87 -34.64 10.01
C THR A 463 -19.82 -33.54 9.97
N SER A 464 -20.14 -32.31 10.40
CA SER A 464 -19.22 -31.19 10.40
C SER A 464 -19.53 -30.22 11.54
N LEU A 465 -18.55 -29.40 11.91
CA LEU A 465 -18.73 -28.43 12.98
C LEU A 465 -19.76 -27.35 12.59
N ALA A 466 -19.76 -26.89 11.34
CA ALA A 466 -20.71 -25.93 10.80
C ALA A 466 -22.14 -26.47 10.80
N SER A 467 -22.33 -27.76 10.50
CA SER A 467 -23.66 -28.40 10.55
C SER A 467 -24.12 -28.55 12.00
N ALA A 468 -23.22 -28.93 12.93
CA ALA A 468 -23.51 -29.01 14.37
C ALA A 468 -23.90 -27.65 14.96
N ILE A 469 -23.19 -26.57 14.59
CA ILE A 469 -23.47 -25.19 15.01
C ILE A 469 -24.80 -24.70 14.41
N SER A 470 -25.09 -25.09 13.17
CA SER A 470 -26.32 -24.68 12.47
C SER A 470 -27.56 -25.47 12.89
N ASP A 471 -27.41 -26.57 13.63
CA ASP A 471 -28.53 -27.34 14.17
C ASP A 471 -29.46 -26.45 15.00
N SER A 472 -30.77 -26.65 14.83
CA SER A 472 -31.78 -25.80 15.46
C SER A 472 -31.70 -25.83 17.00
N ARG A 473 -31.31 -26.97 17.60
CA ARG A 473 -31.20 -27.10 19.06
C ARG A 473 -29.94 -26.41 19.56
N THR A 474 -28.84 -26.56 18.83
CA THR A 474 -27.59 -25.84 19.12
C THR A 474 -27.78 -24.33 19.03
N ARG A 475 -28.45 -23.83 17.99
CA ARG A 475 -28.76 -22.39 17.86
C ARG A 475 -29.64 -21.88 18.98
N GLN A 476 -30.64 -22.65 19.40
CA GLN A 476 -31.49 -22.28 20.53
C GLN A 476 -30.71 -22.26 21.85
N ALA A 477 -29.82 -23.23 22.06
CA ALA A 477 -28.93 -23.27 23.22
C ALA A 477 -27.96 -22.07 23.24
N LEU A 478 -27.44 -21.68 22.07
CA LEU A 478 -26.55 -20.54 21.90
C LEU A 478 -27.26 -19.23 22.23
N ALA A 479 -28.46 -19.00 21.69
CA ALA A 479 -29.24 -17.79 21.97
C ALA A 479 -29.53 -17.63 23.47
N ARG A 480 -29.97 -18.71 24.14
CA ARG A 480 -30.20 -18.71 25.60
C ARG A 480 -28.93 -18.46 26.40
N ALA A 481 -27.79 -18.97 25.92
CA ALA A 481 -26.52 -18.77 26.59
C ALA A 481 -26.03 -17.33 26.52
N GLN A 482 -26.27 -16.63 25.41
CA GLN A 482 -25.86 -15.22 25.23
C GLN A 482 -26.53 -14.26 26.23
N GLU A 483 -27.72 -14.59 26.71
CA GLU A 483 -28.44 -13.80 27.73
C GLU A 483 -27.92 -14.04 29.17
N ALA A 484 -27.07 -15.05 29.37
CA ALA A 484 -26.58 -15.41 30.70
C ALA A 484 -25.39 -14.54 31.15
N ARG A 485 -25.22 -14.39 32.47
CA ARG A 485 -24.07 -13.68 33.07
C ARG A 485 -22.70 -14.28 32.69
N ASN A 486 -22.65 -15.59 32.42
CA ASN A 486 -21.46 -16.27 31.91
C ASN A 486 -21.85 -17.12 30.68
N PRO A 487 -21.81 -16.51 29.48
CA PRO A 487 -22.35 -17.13 28.27
C PRO A 487 -21.67 -18.45 27.89
N ALA A 488 -20.34 -18.50 27.89
CA ALA A 488 -19.59 -19.71 27.53
C ALA A 488 -19.92 -20.90 28.45
N ALA A 489 -19.97 -20.67 29.77
CA ALA A 489 -20.31 -21.73 30.72
C ALA A 489 -21.77 -22.18 30.60
N ALA A 490 -22.69 -21.25 30.34
CA ALA A 490 -24.09 -21.58 30.09
C ALA A 490 -24.26 -22.42 28.83
N PHE A 491 -23.57 -22.07 27.75
CA PHE A 491 -23.61 -22.81 26.50
C PHE A 491 -23.11 -24.25 26.66
N ILE A 492 -21.98 -24.45 27.35
CA ILE A 492 -21.44 -25.79 27.66
C ILE A 492 -22.47 -26.64 28.42
N ARG A 493 -23.15 -26.07 29.42
CA ARG A 493 -24.19 -26.81 30.18
C ARG A 493 -25.36 -27.22 29.28
N HIS A 494 -25.82 -26.33 28.40
CA HIS A 494 -26.90 -26.66 27.46
C HIS A 494 -26.47 -27.75 26.46
N LEU A 495 -25.24 -27.69 25.94
CA LEU A 495 -24.70 -28.75 25.09
C LEU A 495 -24.61 -30.10 25.82
N GLN A 496 -24.17 -30.12 27.08
CA GLN A 496 -24.14 -31.35 27.90
C GLN A 496 -25.54 -31.94 28.13
N GLN A 497 -26.56 -31.09 28.27
CA GLN A 497 -27.96 -31.54 28.36
C GLN A 497 -28.44 -32.16 27.05
N LEU A 498 -28.05 -31.59 25.90
CA LEU A 498 -28.34 -32.16 24.58
C LEU A 498 -27.63 -33.51 24.37
N ASP A 499 -26.38 -33.64 24.80
CA ASP A 499 -25.58 -34.88 24.76
C ASP A 499 -26.19 -35.99 25.63
N SER A 500 -26.65 -35.68 26.85
CA SER A 500 -27.26 -36.67 27.76
C SER A 500 -28.44 -37.44 27.14
N GLY A 501 -29.19 -36.80 26.25
CA GLY A 501 -30.27 -37.42 25.48
C GLY A 501 -29.79 -38.23 24.26
N ALA A 502 -28.64 -37.91 23.66
CA ALA A 502 -28.02 -38.66 22.57
C ALA A 502 -27.31 -39.92 23.10
N LEU A 503 -26.50 -39.78 24.16
CA LEU A 503 -25.79 -40.88 24.82
C LEU A 503 -26.75 -41.93 25.39
N SER A 504 -27.88 -41.50 25.97
CA SER A 504 -28.94 -42.40 26.43
C SER A 504 -29.59 -43.18 25.27
N ARG A 505 -29.85 -42.52 24.14
CA ARG A 505 -30.37 -43.18 22.93
C ARG A 505 -29.38 -44.17 22.32
N ARG A 506 -28.08 -43.83 22.23
CA ARG A 506 -27.01 -44.72 21.77
C ARG A 506 -26.85 -45.94 22.68
N LYS A 507 -26.82 -45.75 24.01
CA LYS A 507 -26.82 -46.86 24.99
C LYS A 507 -28.03 -47.78 24.84
N ASN A 508 -29.22 -47.22 24.58
CA ASN A 508 -30.42 -48.02 24.37
C ASN A 508 -30.35 -48.81 23.05
N ARG A 509 -29.92 -48.20 21.94
CA ARG A 509 -29.72 -48.89 20.65
C ARG A 509 -28.71 -50.05 20.77
N LEU A 510 -27.56 -49.80 21.38
CA LEU A 510 -26.55 -50.85 21.62
C LEU A 510 -27.12 -51.99 22.46
N ARG A 511 -27.83 -51.67 23.55
CA ARG A 511 -28.47 -52.68 24.41
C ARG A 511 -29.47 -53.53 23.64
N ASP A 512 -30.27 -52.91 22.78
CA ASP A 512 -31.31 -53.60 22.02
C ASP A 512 -30.70 -54.51 20.94
N GLU A 513 -29.65 -54.06 20.26
CA GLU A 513 -28.94 -54.85 19.25
C GLU A 513 -28.16 -56.03 19.87
N VAL A 514 -27.46 -55.80 20.98
CA VAL A 514 -26.83 -56.88 21.77
C VAL A 514 -27.89 -57.90 22.24
N GLY A 515 -29.09 -57.42 22.58
CA GLY A 515 -30.23 -58.28 22.90
C GLY A 515 -30.68 -59.14 21.72
N ARG A 516 -30.69 -58.62 20.49
CA ARG A 516 -31.01 -59.37 19.27
C ARG A 516 -29.94 -60.41 18.95
N LEU A 517 -28.66 -60.03 19.00
CA LEU A 517 -27.55 -60.96 18.78
C LEU A 517 -27.57 -62.10 19.78
N ARG A 518 -27.81 -61.80 21.05
CA ARG A 518 -27.95 -62.82 22.08
C ARG A 518 -29.05 -63.82 21.72
N LYS A 519 -30.23 -63.34 21.32
CA LYS A 519 -31.36 -64.20 20.96
C LYS A 519 -31.08 -65.03 19.70
N ASN A 520 -30.44 -64.41 18.69
CA ASN A 520 -30.21 -65.03 17.39
C ASN A 520 -29.14 -66.12 17.43
N PHE A 521 -28.05 -65.90 18.17
CA PHE A 521 -26.92 -66.83 18.19
C PHE A 521 -26.91 -67.76 19.40
N PHE A 522 -27.44 -67.33 20.55
CA PHE A 522 -27.41 -68.11 21.80
C PHE A 522 -28.82 -68.55 22.27
N GLY A 523 -29.87 -68.20 21.53
CA GLY A 523 -31.25 -68.61 21.78
C GLY A 523 -32.05 -67.68 22.68
N THR A 524 -33.38 -67.85 22.67
CA THR A 524 -34.33 -66.95 23.35
C THR A 524 -34.24 -66.97 24.88
N ARG A 525 -33.68 -68.04 25.46
CA ARG A 525 -33.47 -68.20 26.91
C ARG A 525 -32.10 -67.69 27.39
N ALA A 526 -31.22 -67.23 26.48
CA ALA A 526 -29.91 -66.73 26.86
C ALA A 526 -30.00 -65.39 27.61
N SER A 527 -29.28 -65.33 28.73
CA SER A 527 -29.21 -64.17 29.62
C SER A 527 -27.99 -63.29 29.32
N LYS A 528 -27.95 -62.09 29.90
CA LYS A 528 -26.77 -61.20 29.84
C LYS A 528 -25.49 -61.86 30.40
N HIS A 529 -25.61 -62.90 31.23
CA HIS A 529 -24.45 -63.63 31.73
C HIS A 529 -23.92 -64.67 30.75
N ASP A 530 -24.75 -65.11 29.79
CA ASP A 530 -24.34 -66.07 28.77
C ASP A 530 -23.63 -65.36 27.61
N PHE A 531 -24.15 -64.19 27.21
CA PHE A 531 -23.54 -63.32 26.20
C PHE A 531 -23.88 -61.84 26.46
N ASN A 532 -22.85 -60.99 26.44
CA ASN A 532 -23.01 -59.55 26.47
C ASN A 532 -21.88 -58.83 25.74
N ILE A 533 -22.15 -57.64 25.24
CA ILE A 533 -21.13 -56.74 24.70
C ILE A 533 -21.22 -55.43 25.46
N THR A 534 -20.09 -54.96 25.97
CA THR A 534 -20.01 -53.71 26.73
C THR A 534 -19.08 -52.71 26.03
N PRO A 535 -19.40 -51.40 26.08
CA PRO A 535 -18.48 -50.36 25.65
C PRO A 535 -17.23 -50.33 26.55
N PRO A 536 -16.13 -49.74 26.08
CA PRO A 536 -14.88 -49.71 26.83
C PRO A 536 -15.01 -48.81 28.08
N ALA A 537 -14.24 -49.14 29.13
CA ALA A 537 -14.23 -48.36 30.36
C ALA A 537 -13.64 -46.94 30.18
N ARG A 538 -12.82 -46.74 29.14
CA ARG A 538 -12.35 -45.42 28.69
C ARG A 538 -12.82 -45.19 27.25
N MET A 539 -13.46 -44.04 27.01
CA MET A 539 -14.10 -43.66 25.73
C MET A 539 -13.11 -43.29 24.61
N ASP A 540 -11.80 -43.37 24.87
CA ASP A 540 -10.73 -43.09 23.90
C ASP A 540 -10.32 -44.32 23.08
N ARG A 541 -10.87 -45.50 23.38
CA ARG A 541 -10.60 -46.76 22.66
C ARG A 541 -11.76 -47.13 21.76
N GLN A 542 -11.49 -47.43 20.49
CA GLN A 542 -12.48 -47.93 19.53
C GLN A 542 -12.63 -49.46 19.64
N GLU A 543 -12.86 -49.97 20.85
CA GLU A 543 -12.87 -51.41 21.13
C GLU A 543 -14.13 -51.81 21.89
N LEU A 544 -14.76 -52.90 21.48
CA LEU A 544 -15.84 -53.55 22.22
C LEU A 544 -15.30 -54.73 23.02
N THR A 545 -15.78 -54.88 24.25
CA THR A 545 -15.50 -56.08 25.04
C THR A 545 -16.70 -57.02 24.97
N MET A 546 -16.47 -58.20 24.41
CA MET A 546 -17.46 -59.28 24.36
C MET A 546 -17.24 -60.24 25.53
N HIS A 547 -18.28 -60.42 26.33
CA HIS A 547 -18.31 -61.31 27.49
C HIS A 547 -19.13 -62.54 27.14
N ILE A 548 -18.52 -63.72 27.26
CA ILE A 548 -19.16 -64.99 26.95
C ILE A 548 -18.91 -65.96 28.09
N ARG A 549 -19.95 -66.68 28.51
CA ARG A 549 -19.83 -67.74 29.50
C ARG A 549 -19.80 -69.10 28.80
N LEU A 550 -18.70 -69.81 28.97
CA LEU A 550 -18.56 -71.18 28.49
C LEU A 550 -19.04 -72.15 29.58
N LYS A 551 -19.93 -73.07 29.21
CA LYS A 551 -20.34 -74.21 30.05
C LYS A 551 -19.79 -75.47 29.41
N GLU A 552 -19.17 -76.32 30.22
CA GLU A 552 -18.46 -77.53 29.76
C GLU A 552 -19.37 -78.43 28.90
N GLU A 553 -20.62 -78.61 29.32
CA GLU A 553 -21.65 -79.41 28.62
C GLU A 553 -22.05 -78.87 27.23
N ARG A 554 -21.74 -77.60 26.92
CA ARG A 554 -22.14 -76.92 25.66
C ARG A 554 -20.97 -76.19 25.00
N LEU A 555 -19.74 -76.59 25.32
CA LEU A 555 -18.54 -75.88 24.88
C LEU A 555 -18.45 -75.82 23.35
N GLU A 556 -18.59 -76.95 22.67
CA GLU A 556 -18.53 -77.03 21.20
C GLU A 556 -19.64 -76.24 20.51
N GLU A 557 -20.86 -76.28 21.07
CA GLU A 557 -21.99 -75.51 20.55
C GLU A 557 -21.72 -74.00 20.67
N THR A 558 -21.22 -73.57 21.82
CA THR A 558 -20.91 -72.16 22.09
C THR A 558 -19.78 -71.65 21.18
N ILE A 559 -18.75 -72.46 20.94
CA ILE A 559 -17.66 -72.12 20.02
C ILE A 559 -18.17 -71.99 18.57
N ARG A 560 -19.04 -72.90 18.11
CA ARG A 560 -19.64 -72.80 16.78
C ARG A 560 -20.50 -71.54 16.60
N GLN A 561 -21.31 -71.21 17.60
CA GLN A 561 -22.13 -69.99 17.60
C GLN A 561 -21.27 -68.73 17.55
N LEU A 562 -20.13 -68.71 18.27
CA LEU A 562 -19.17 -67.62 18.22
C LEU A 562 -18.49 -67.49 16.85
N GLN A 563 -18.09 -68.60 16.24
CA GLN A 563 -17.51 -68.58 14.90
C GLN A 563 -18.50 -68.05 13.87
N GLN A 564 -19.79 -68.38 13.99
CA GLN A 564 -20.85 -67.83 13.12
C GLN A 564 -21.04 -66.34 13.34
N LEU A 565 -21.05 -65.87 14.59
CA LEU A 565 -21.13 -64.44 14.90
C LEU A 565 -19.92 -63.68 14.34
N LEU A 566 -18.71 -64.23 14.49
CA LEU A 566 -17.48 -63.62 14.00
C LEU A 566 -17.39 -63.63 12.46
N ALA A 567 -18.04 -64.59 11.81
CA ALA A 567 -18.14 -64.65 10.35
C ALA A 567 -19.17 -63.67 9.76
N ASP A 568 -20.17 -63.25 10.55
CA ASP A 568 -21.20 -62.29 10.13
C ASP A 568 -20.65 -60.84 10.17
N ARG A 569 -19.81 -60.53 9.19
CA ARG A 569 -19.17 -59.22 9.05
C ARG A 569 -20.15 -58.06 8.98
N LYS A 570 -21.36 -58.29 8.46
CA LYS A 570 -22.39 -57.25 8.35
C LYS A 570 -22.90 -56.83 9.72
N ARG A 571 -23.25 -57.78 10.59
CA ARG A 571 -23.72 -57.47 11.95
C ARG A 571 -22.62 -56.91 12.84
N LEU A 572 -21.38 -57.35 12.66
CA LEU A 572 -20.24 -56.75 13.36
C LEU A 572 -19.99 -55.31 12.91
N ALA A 573 -20.16 -55.01 11.63
CA ALA A 573 -20.09 -53.64 11.11
C ALA A 573 -21.22 -52.77 11.69
N GLU A 574 -22.45 -53.27 11.75
CA GLU A 574 -23.59 -52.55 12.36
C GLU A 574 -23.35 -52.23 13.85
N LEU A 575 -22.76 -53.17 14.62
CA LEU A 575 -22.35 -52.91 16.01
C LEU A 575 -21.26 -51.85 16.12
N MET A 576 -20.28 -51.87 15.22
CA MET A 576 -19.21 -50.89 15.18
C MET A 576 -19.69 -49.50 14.76
N ASP A 577 -20.68 -49.43 13.87
CA ASP A 577 -21.29 -48.17 13.43
C ASP A 577 -22.11 -47.52 14.56
N ILE A 578 -22.83 -48.31 15.38
CA ILE A 578 -23.54 -47.81 16.58
C ILE A 578 -22.60 -47.19 17.63
N LEU A 579 -21.29 -47.47 17.56
CA LEU A 579 -20.27 -46.89 18.46
C LEU A 579 -19.47 -45.75 17.83
N LYS A 580 -19.39 -45.74 16.50
CA LYS A 580 -18.80 -44.62 15.74
C LYS A 580 -19.74 -43.42 15.72
N GLU A 581 -21.05 -43.69 15.63
CA GLU A 581 -22.09 -42.76 16.09
C GLU A 581 -21.89 -42.58 17.60
#